data_AF-A0A2E8J6I6-F1
#
_entry.id   AF-A0A2E8J6I6-F1
#
_cell.length_a   1.000
_cell.length_b   1.000
_cell.length_c   1.000
_cell.angle_alpha   90.00
_cell.angle_beta   90.00
_cell.angle_gamma   90.00
#
_symmetry.space_group_name_H-M   'P 1'
#
loop_
_entity.id
_entity.type
_entity.pdbx_description
1 polymer ?
#
loop_
_entity_poly.entity_id
_entity_poly.type
_entity_poly.pdbx_seq_one_letter_code
_entity_poly.pdbx_strand_id
1 'polypeptide(L)'
;KGADLIAARFHRGLVDTIAELAINLAGTHDLDTVCLGGGSFQNSLLLAGIQDNLSASGLTVLTPGSIPANDSGLSFGQELITAANSEQAS
;
A
#
# COMPACT_ATOMS: atom_id res chain seq x y z
N LYS A 1 -28.06 -4.39 -2.92
CA LYS A 1 -27.97 -3.17 -2.08
C LYS A 1 -27.28 -3.37 -0.72
N GLY A 2 -27.29 -4.55 -0.09
CA GLY A 2 -26.54 -4.78 1.16
C GLY A 2 -25.05 -5.14 0.96
N ALA A 3 -24.74 -5.93 -0.08
CA ALA A 3 -23.37 -6.38 -0.37
C ALA A 3 -22.41 -5.21 -0.67
N ASP A 4 -22.86 -4.23 -1.43
CA ASP A 4 -22.05 -3.06 -1.81
C ASP A 4 -21.66 -2.20 -0.59
N LEU A 5 -22.58 -2.07 0.37
CA LEU A 5 -22.33 -1.34 1.61
C LEU A 5 -21.37 -2.10 2.54
N ILE A 6 -21.50 -3.43 2.61
CA ILE A 6 -20.57 -4.28 3.37
C ILE A 6 -19.16 -4.21 2.76
N ALA A 7 -19.06 -4.29 1.43
CA ALA A 7 -17.80 -4.15 0.72
C ALA A 7 -17.17 -2.78 0.98
N ALA A 8 -17.91 -1.68 0.88
CA ALA A 8 -17.39 -0.34 1.14
C ALA A 8 -16.85 -0.17 2.57
N ARG A 9 -17.56 -0.68 3.58
CA ARG A 9 -17.12 -0.63 4.98
C ARG A 9 -15.88 -1.48 5.23
N PHE A 10 -15.81 -2.65 4.60
CA PHE A 10 -14.63 -3.50 4.66
C PHE A 10 -13.41 -2.81 4.07
N HIS A 11 -13.52 -2.24 2.86
CA HIS A 11 -12.43 -1.51 2.22
C HIS A 11 -11.98 -0.33 3.07
N ARG A 12 -12.92 0.41 3.66
CA ARG A 12 -12.58 1.54 4.54
C ARG A 12 -11.82 1.10 5.79
N GLY A 13 -12.29 0.06 6.47
CA GLY A 13 -11.61 -0.46 7.65
C GLY A 13 -10.20 -0.97 7.34
N LEU A 14 -10.01 -1.59 6.17
CA LEU A 14 -8.71 -2.05 5.72
C LEU A 14 -7.75 -0.88 5.44
N VAL A 15 -8.23 0.17 4.75
CA VAL A 15 -7.46 1.40 4.51
C VAL A 15 -7.00 2.03 5.82
N ASP A 16 -7.93 2.24 6.75
CA ASP A 16 -7.65 2.92 8.01
C ASP A 16 -6.65 2.11 8.86
N THR A 17 -6.85 0.80 8.96
CA THR A 17 -5.95 -0.09 9.73
C THR A 17 -4.52 -0.12 9.16
N ILE A 18 -4.36 -0.21 7.83
CA ILE A 18 -3.03 -0.25 7.20
C ILE A 18 -2.32 1.09 7.36
N ALA A 19 -3.05 2.20 7.16
CA ALA A 19 -2.48 3.54 7.29
C ALA A 19 -2.01 3.80 8.72
N GLU A 20 -2.83 3.47 9.73
CA GLU A 20 -2.46 3.60 11.14
C GLU A 20 -1.21 2.80 11.49
N LEU A 21 -1.12 1.55 11.03
CA LEU A 21 0.06 0.72 11.26
C LEU A 21 1.32 1.35 10.65
N ALA A 22 1.24 1.83 9.40
CA ALA A 22 2.36 2.46 8.73
C ALA A 22 2.79 3.78 9.40
N ILE A 23 1.84 4.61 9.82
CA ILE A 23 2.13 5.85 10.57
C ILE A 23 2.84 5.54 11.89
N ASN A 24 2.34 4.55 12.64
CA ASN A 24 2.93 4.15 13.91
C ASN A 24 4.37 3.63 13.74
N LEU A 25 4.60 2.80 12.72
CA LEU A 25 5.94 2.29 12.41
C LEU A 25 6.87 3.41 11.95
N ALA A 26 6.41 4.33 11.10
CA ALA A 26 7.20 5.46 10.66
C ALA A 26 7.61 6.35 11.84
N GLY A 27 6.68 6.67 12.76
CA GLY A 27 6.98 7.42 13.97
C GLY A 27 7.91 6.67 14.95
N THR A 28 7.80 5.34 15.03
CA THR A 28 8.68 4.53 15.90
C THR A 28 10.11 4.47 15.39
N HIS A 29 10.31 4.61 14.07
CA HIS A 29 11.60 4.50 13.40
C HIS A 29 12.15 5.84 12.89
N ASP A 30 11.52 6.96 13.24
CA ASP A 30 11.86 8.31 12.75
C ASP A 30 11.96 8.39 11.22
N LEU A 31 11.04 7.72 10.51
CA LEU A 31 10.95 7.74 9.06
C LEU A 31 9.94 8.80 8.60
N ASP A 32 10.28 9.49 7.50
CA ASP A 32 9.42 10.50 6.87
C ASP A 32 8.79 10.02 5.55
N THR A 33 9.20 8.84 5.06
CA THR A 33 8.87 8.34 3.73
C THR A 33 8.37 6.90 3.80
N VAL A 34 7.24 6.63 3.17
CA VAL A 34 6.63 5.28 3.07
C VAL A 34 6.46 4.93 1.60
N CYS A 35 6.94 3.74 1.21
CA CYS A 35 6.70 3.19 -0.11
C CYS A 35 5.55 2.18 -0.07
N LEU A 36 4.49 2.42 -0.85
CA LEU A 36 3.38 1.51 -1.05
C LEU A 36 3.67 0.65 -2.29
N GLY A 37 3.96 -0.63 -2.12
CA GLY A 37 4.30 -1.54 -3.22
C GLY A 37 3.70 -2.93 -3.07
N GLY A 38 3.64 -3.68 -4.17
CA GLY A 38 3.10 -5.04 -4.22
C GLY A 38 1.64 -5.13 -4.72
N GLY A 39 1.21 -6.36 -5.02
CA GLY A 39 -0.07 -6.63 -5.72
C GLY A 39 -1.33 -6.13 -5.01
N SER A 40 -1.29 -5.96 -3.68
CA SER A 40 -2.40 -5.42 -2.88
C SER A 40 -2.74 -3.96 -3.20
N PHE A 41 -1.78 -3.20 -3.72
CA PHE A 41 -1.93 -1.79 -4.09
C PHE A 41 -2.32 -1.57 -5.56
N GLN A 42 -2.58 -2.65 -6.31
CA GLN A 42 -3.24 -2.55 -7.62
C GLN A 42 -4.74 -2.21 -7.49
N ASN A 43 -5.32 -2.37 -6.29
CA ASN A 43 -6.66 -1.87 -5.99
C ASN A 43 -6.60 -0.35 -5.78
N SER A 44 -7.05 0.40 -6.78
CA SER A 44 -6.99 1.87 -6.80
C SER A 44 -7.70 2.54 -5.62
N LEU A 45 -8.77 1.92 -5.10
CA LEU A 45 -9.50 2.43 -3.93
C LEU A 45 -8.69 2.30 -2.65
N LEU A 46 -8.01 1.16 -2.46
CA LEU A 46 -7.14 0.94 -1.31
C LEU A 46 -5.89 1.83 -1.40
N LEU A 47 -5.27 1.90 -2.58
CA LEU A 47 -4.08 2.73 -2.81
C LEU A 47 -4.36 4.20 -2.53
N ALA A 48 -5.43 4.77 -3.12
CA ALA A 48 -5.80 6.16 -2.91
C ALA A 48 -6.11 6.45 -1.43
N GLY A 49 -6.93 5.60 -0.80
CA GLY A 49 -7.30 5.80 0.61
C GLY A 49 -6.10 5.75 1.57
N ILE A 50 -5.16 4.81 1.35
CA ILE A 50 -3.96 4.69 2.18
C ILE A 50 -3.02 5.88 1.89
N GLN A 51 -2.81 6.23 0.62
CA GLN A 51 -1.98 7.37 0.23
C GLN A 51 -2.49 8.68 0.86
N ASP A 52 -3.80 8.92 0.84
CA ASP A 52 -4.41 10.10 1.43
C ASP A 52 -4.17 10.16 2.95
N ASN A 53 -4.42 9.06 3.67
CA ASN A 53 -4.23 8.99 5.12
C ASN A 53 -2.75 9.19 5.53
N LEU A 54 -1.81 8.59 4.79
CA LEU A 54 -0.38 8.74 5.07
C LEU A 54 0.10 10.16 4.78
N SER A 55 -0.31 10.73 3.64
CA SER A 55 0.06 12.10 3.26
C SER A 55 -0.52 13.13 4.23
N ALA A 56 -1.75 12.93 4.71
CA ALA A 56 -2.37 13.78 5.73
C ALA A 56 -1.64 13.73 7.08
N SER A 57 -0.89 12.66 7.34
CA SER A 57 -0.04 12.50 8.53
C SER A 57 1.38 13.06 8.32
N GLY A 58 1.64 13.71 7.19
CA GLY A 58 2.92 14.36 6.88
C GLY A 58 3.99 13.44 6.30
N LEU A 59 3.64 12.21 5.94
CA LEU A 59 4.57 11.26 5.33
C LEU A 59 4.65 11.48 3.81
N THR A 60 5.86 11.37 3.26
CA THR A 60 6.08 11.27 1.81
C THR A 60 5.70 9.88 1.34
N VAL A 61 4.75 9.77 0.42
CA VAL A 61 4.27 8.47 -0.08
C VAL A 61 4.82 8.20 -1.48
N LEU A 62 5.55 7.09 -1.63
CA LEU A 62 6.03 6.59 -2.92
C LEU A 62 5.12 5.46 -3.40
N THR A 63 4.73 5.49 -4.68
CA THR A 63 3.92 4.45 -5.31
C THR A 63 4.58 3.98 -6.61
N PRO A 64 4.57 2.69 -6.97
CA PRO A 64 5.09 2.21 -8.24
C PRO A 64 4.34 2.87 -9.40
N GLY A 65 5.09 3.42 -10.35
CA GLY A 65 4.53 4.05 -11.56
C GLY A 65 3.65 3.07 -12.33
N SER A 66 2.48 3.56 -12.78
CA SER A 66 1.42 2.87 -13.52
C SER A 66 1.80 1.51 -14.13
N ILE A 67 1.40 0.43 -13.46
CA ILE A 67 1.31 -0.90 -14.08
C ILE A 67 -0.18 -1.16 -14.40
N PRO A 68 -0.53 -1.51 -15.64
CA PRO A 68 -1.92 -1.70 -16.04
C PRO A 68 -2.58 -2.81 -15.21
N ALA A 69 -3.78 -2.49 -14.73
CA ALA A 69 -4.57 -3.32 -13.82
C ALA A 69 -5.18 -4.50 -14.56
N ASN A 70 -4.54 -5.67 -14.48
CA ASN A 70 -5.06 -6.93 -15.01
C ASN A 70 -4.67 -8.08 -14.06
N ASP A 71 -5.56 -8.38 -13.11
CA ASP A 71 -5.70 -9.60 -12.30
C ASP A 71 -4.45 -10.47 -12.02
N SER A 72 -3.43 -9.91 -11.37
CA SER A 72 -2.24 -10.65 -10.89
C SER A 72 -1.80 -10.24 -9.48
N GLY A 73 -2.75 -9.85 -8.63
CA GLY A 73 -2.54 -9.28 -7.29
C GLY A 73 -1.82 -10.16 -6.24
N LEU A 74 -1.37 -11.37 -6.59
CA LEU A 74 -0.64 -12.26 -5.67
C LEU A 74 0.89 -12.33 -5.91
N SER A 75 1.43 -11.87 -7.05
CA SER A 75 2.83 -12.19 -7.42
C SER A 75 3.84 -11.03 -7.39
N PHE A 76 3.39 -9.77 -7.41
CA PHE A 76 4.34 -8.65 -7.61
C PHE A 76 5.15 -8.26 -6.35
N GLY A 77 4.58 -8.47 -5.14
CA GLY A 77 5.31 -8.22 -3.90
C GLY A 77 6.47 -9.19 -3.70
N GLN A 78 6.32 -10.42 -4.16
CA GLN A 78 7.39 -11.41 -4.19
C GLN A 78 8.44 -11.05 -5.25
N GLU A 79 8.03 -10.59 -6.43
CA GLU A 79 8.97 -10.13 -7.47
C GLU A 79 9.83 -8.95 -7.01
N LEU A 80 9.27 -7.96 -6.30
CA LEU A 80 10.05 -6.84 -5.76
C LEU A 80 11.02 -7.27 -4.64
N ILE A 81 10.60 -8.19 -3.76
CA ILE A 81 11.49 -8.76 -2.73
C ILE A 81 12.61 -9.59 -3.40
N THR A 82 12.28 -10.36 -4.44
CA THR A 82 13.26 -11.11 -5.24
C THR A 82 14.22 -10.16 -5.97
N ALA A 83 13.73 -9.05 -6.53
CA ALA A 83 14.57 -8.04 -7.18
C ALA A 83 15.50 -7.33 -6.17
N ALA A 84 14.99 -6.91 -5.02
CA ALA A 84 15.79 -6.28 -3.97
C ALA A 84 16.86 -7.24 -3.40
N ASN A 85 16.55 -8.53 -3.30
CA ASN A 85 17.52 -9.55 -2.88
C ASN A 85 18.55 -9.90 -3.96
N SER A 86 18.28 -9.60 -5.24
CA SER A 86 19.22 -9.84 -6.34
C SER A 86 20.28 -8.75 -6.50
N GLU A 87 20.01 -7.53 -6.01
CA GLU A 87 20.99 -6.43 -6.03
C GLU A 87 22.00 -6.48 -4.86
N GLN A 88 21.71 -7.23 -3.80
CA GLN A 88 22.66 -7.46 -2.69
C GLN A 88 23.70 -8.56 -2.98
N ALA A 89 23.63 -9.22 -4.15
CA ALA A 89 24.50 -10.33 -4.53
C ALA A 89 25.55 -9.96 -5.62
N SER A 90 25.94 -8.68 -5.75
CA SER A 90 27.12 -8.25 -6.53
C SER A 90 28.08 -7.42 -5.71
#